data_AF-A0AAV0WMW5-F1
#
_entry.id   AF-A0AAV0WMW5-F1
#
_cell.length_a   1.000
_cell.length_b   1.000
_cell.length_c   1.000
_cell.angle_alpha   90.00
_cell.angle_beta   90.00
_cell.angle_gamma   90.00
#
_symmetry.space_group_name_H-M   'P 1'
#
loop_
_entity.id
_entity.type
_entity.pdbx_description
1 polymer ?
#
loop_
_entity_poly.entity_id
_entity_poly.type
_entity_poly.pdbx_seq_one_letter_code
_entity_poly.pdbx_strand_id
1 'polypeptide(L)'
;MDSLLTELRKRKIAYDLVNENVSFSFNINKLSISEVREKDERLRKHYSTDLNLSFSNECIHFRTYLLTLPKEQLPKSIIDMCVTFKNEGFEDIYSYVNIALRMYLCCPVSNCSSEQSFSALKRIRSYLRSRMTDERLNSIKHRIRYYKRFRL
;
A
#
# COMPACT_ATOMS: atom_id res chain seq x y z
N MET A 1 18.10 6.27 12.50
CA MET A 1 16.86 6.88 12.01
C MET A 1 16.87 6.93 10.49
N ASP A 2 18.04 7.15 9.88
CA ASP A 2 18.20 7.29 8.44
C ASP A 2 17.82 6.03 7.65
N SER A 3 18.24 4.83 8.08
CA SER A 3 17.87 3.56 7.42
C SER A 3 16.35 3.36 7.30
N LEU A 4 15.57 3.74 8.32
CA LEU A 4 14.11 3.59 8.31
C LEU A 4 13.47 4.60 7.35
N LEU A 5 13.98 5.84 7.32
CA LEU A 5 13.54 6.85 6.37
C LEU A 5 13.87 6.47 4.92
N THR A 6 15.04 5.86 4.70
CA THR A 6 15.45 5.38 3.38
C THR A 6 14.53 4.25 2.89
N GLU A 7 14.20 3.28 3.75
CA GLU A 7 13.30 2.18 3.39
C GLU A 7 11.86 2.67 3.13
N LEU A 8 11.36 3.62 3.91
CA LEU A 8 10.05 4.25 3.66
C LEU A 8 10.02 5.00 2.32
N ARG A 9 11.10 5.72 1.97
CA ARG A 9 11.21 6.38 0.66
C ARG A 9 11.26 5.39 -0.49
N LYS A 10 12.02 4.29 -0.37
CA LYS A 10 12.07 3.23 -1.38
C LYS A 10 10.69 2.62 -1.60
N ARG A 11 9.96 2.31 -0.52
CA ARG A 11 8.59 1.79 -0.60
C ARG A 11 7.65 2.80 -1.25
N LYS A 12 7.70 4.08 -0.86
CA LYS A 12 6.90 5.13 -1.49
C LYS A 12 7.12 5.17 -3.01
N ILE A 13 8.36 5.17 -3.48
CA ILE A 13 8.68 5.21 -4.91
C ILE A 13 8.16 3.95 -5.62
N ALA A 14 8.33 2.77 -5.02
CA ALA A 14 7.78 1.54 -5.57
C ALA A 14 6.24 1.61 -5.68
N TYR A 15 5.56 2.18 -4.69
CA TYR A 15 4.11 2.35 -4.72
C TYR A 15 3.64 3.42 -5.69
N ASP A 16 4.35 4.54 -5.81
CA ASP A 16 4.05 5.58 -6.81
C ASP A 16 4.12 4.94 -8.22
N LEU A 17 5.11 4.08 -8.47
CA LEU A 17 5.22 3.29 -9.70
C LEU A 17 4.08 2.28 -9.89
N VAL A 18 3.69 1.53 -8.84
CA VAL A 18 2.53 0.61 -8.92
C VAL A 18 1.24 1.39 -9.19
N ASN A 19 1.04 2.51 -8.50
CA ASN A 19 -0.13 3.36 -8.65
C ASN A 19 -0.19 3.95 -10.06
N GLU A 20 0.91 4.45 -10.62
CA GLU A 20 0.97 4.89 -12.01
C GLU A 20 0.65 3.76 -12.99
N ASN A 21 1.21 2.57 -12.74
CA ASN A 21 1.03 1.41 -13.61
C ASN A 21 -0.34 0.74 -13.48
N VAL A 22 -1.09 0.90 -12.38
CA VAL A 22 -2.41 0.26 -12.20
C VAL A 22 -3.55 1.29 -12.30
N SER A 23 -3.24 2.58 -12.12
CA SER A 23 -4.22 3.68 -12.24
C SER A 23 -4.91 3.75 -13.60
N PHE A 24 -4.26 3.23 -14.66
CA PHE A 24 -4.85 3.24 -16.00
C PHE A 24 -6.07 2.32 -16.08
N SER A 25 -6.10 1.22 -15.32
CA SER A 25 -7.22 0.28 -15.28
C SER A 25 -8.54 0.96 -14.89
N PHE A 26 -8.48 2.07 -14.15
CA PHE A 26 -9.63 2.87 -13.75
C PHE A 26 -10.04 3.94 -14.78
N ASN A 27 -9.09 4.45 -15.56
CA ASN A 27 -9.36 5.41 -16.64
C ASN A 27 -9.46 4.74 -18.01
N ILE A 28 -9.61 3.41 -18.05
CA ILE A 28 -9.73 2.61 -19.27
C ILE A 28 -10.82 3.17 -20.20
N ASN A 29 -11.91 3.74 -19.65
CA ASN A 29 -12.97 4.37 -20.43
C ASN A 29 -12.54 5.65 -21.19
N LYS A 30 -11.54 6.38 -20.67
CA LYS A 30 -11.01 7.62 -21.26
C LYS A 30 -9.79 7.39 -22.14
N LEU A 31 -9.11 6.26 -21.97
CA LEU A 31 -7.91 5.90 -22.71
C LEU A 31 -8.25 5.26 -24.06
N SER A 32 -7.39 5.49 -25.05
CA SER A 32 -7.42 4.81 -26.35
C SER A 32 -6.94 3.35 -26.22
N ILE A 33 -7.36 2.49 -27.14
CA ILE A 33 -6.98 1.07 -27.14
C ILE A 33 -5.44 0.91 -27.28
N SER A 34 -4.80 1.81 -28.03
CA SER A 34 -3.35 1.90 -28.18
C SER A 34 -2.64 2.23 -26.86
N GLU A 35 -3.15 3.20 -26.09
CA GLU A 35 -2.57 3.55 -24.78
C GLU A 35 -2.75 2.45 -23.75
N VAL A 36 -3.88 1.73 -23.79
CA VAL A 36 -4.12 0.56 -22.92
C VAL A 36 -3.08 -0.52 -23.19
N ARG A 37 -2.75 -0.80 -24.46
CA ARG A 37 -1.72 -1.78 -24.83
C ARG A 37 -0.32 -1.36 -24.41
N GLU A 38 0.03 -0.09 -24.57
CA GLU A 38 1.34 0.43 -24.15
C GLU A 38 1.52 0.32 -22.62
N LYS A 39 0.48 0.68 -21.86
CA LYS A 39 0.51 0.59 -20.40
C LYS A 39 0.47 -0.84 -19.88
N ASP A 40 -0.28 -1.72 -20.54
CA ASP A 40 -0.24 -3.16 -20.29
C ASP A 40 1.18 -3.72 -20.52
N GLU A 41 1.83 -3.40 -21.64
CA GLU A 41 3.18 -3.89 -21.93
C GLU A 41 4.19 -3.42 -20.86
N ARG A 42 4.05 -2.17 -20.39
CA ARG A 42 4.84 -1.65 -19.27
C ARG A 42 4.58 -2.40 -17.96
N LEU A 43 3.32 -2.67 -17.63
CA LEU A 43 2.95 -3.39 -16.41
C LEU A 43 3.44 -4.84 -16.45
N ARG A 44 3.28 -5.53 -17.59
CA ARG A 44 3.77 -6.91 -17.79
C ARG A 44 5.28 -7.05 -17.68
N LYS A 45 6.05 -6.03 -18.08
CA LYS A 45 7.51 -6.03 -17.86
C LYS A 45 7.87 -6.04 -16.38
N HIS A 46 7.02 -5.44 -15.53
CA HIS A 46 7.23 -5.35 -14.09
C HIS A 46 6.65 -6.54 -13.31
N TYR A 47 5.55 -7.12 -13.81
CA TYR A 47 4.79 -8.20 -13.17
C TYR A 47 4.56 -9.38 -14.12
N SER A 48 5.63 -9.85 -14.77
CA SER A 48 5.55 -10.96 -15.75
C SER A 48 5.10 -12.28 -15.14
N THR A 49 5.21 -12.43 -13.82
CA THR A 49 4.81 -13.62 -13.06
C THR A 49 3.32 -13.63 -12.73
N ASP A 50 2.70 -12.45 -12.60
CA ASP A 50 1.31 -12.29 -12.15
C ASP A 50 0.34 -11.96 -13.30
N LEU A 51 0.84 -11.43 -14.41
CA LEU A 51 0.02 -10.96 -15.55
C LEU A 51 0.38 -11.70 -16.86
N ASN A 52 -0.62 -12.36 -17.43
CA ASN A 52 -0.51 -13.09 -18.70
C ASN A 52 -0.82 -12.19 -19.92
N LEU A 53 -0.47 -12.63 -21.13
CA LEU A 53 -0.79 -11.96 -22.40
C LEU A 53 -2.30 -11.66 -22.58
N SER A 54 -3.18 -12.40 -21.90
CA SER A 54 -4.63 -12.19 -21.94
C SER A 54 -5.08 -10.91 -21.23
N PHE A 55 -4.26 -10.31 -20.36
CA PHE A 55 -4.65 -9.15 -19.57
C PHE A 55 -5.05 -7.93 -20.42
N SER A 56 -4.34 -7.67 -21.52
CA SER A 56 -4.71 -6.63 -22.49
C SER A 56 -6.14 -6.81 -22.99
N ASN A 57 -6.48 -8.05 -23.35
CA ASN A 57 -7.78 -8.38 -23.92
C ASN A 57 -8.87 -8.24 -22.87
N GLU A 58 -8.65 -8.72 -21.64
CA GLU A 58 -9.58 -8.52 -20.53
C GLU A 58 -9.80 -7.04 -20.22
N CYS A 59 -8.74 -6.22 -20.24
CA CYS A 59 -8.86 -4.77 -20.08
C CYS A 59 -9.71 -4.13 -21.19
N ILE A 60 -9.54 -4.55 -22.44
CA ILE A 60 -10.31 -4.03 -23.58
C ILE A 60 -11.78 -4.50 -23.52
N HIS A 61 -12.03 -5.74 -23.12
CA HIS A 61 -13.39 -6.25 -22.93
C HIS A 61 -14.10 -5.51 -21.78
N PHE A 62 -13.43 -5.36 -20.64
CA PHE A 62 -13.94 -4.60 -19.52
C PHE A 62 -14.19 -3.13 -19.88
N ARG A 63 -13.31 -2.52 -20.68
CA ARG A 63 -13.54 -1.18 -21.26
C ARG A 63 -14.85 -1.11 -22.02
N THR A 64 -15.06 -2.08 -22.89
CA THR A 64 -16.21 -2.12 -23.79
C THR A 64 -17.48 -2.28 -22.97
N TYR A 65 -17.46 -3.15 -21.96
CA TYR A 65 -18.53 -3.29 -20.98
C TYR A 65 -18.84 -1.97 -20.26
N LEU A 66 -17.83 -1.26 -19.76
CA LEU A 66 -18.02 0.04 -19.10
C LEU A 66 -18.62 1.11 -20.05
N LEU A 67 -18.31 1.06 -21.34
CA LEU A 67 -18.87 1.97 -22.34
C LEU A 67 -20.32 1.61 -22.71
N THR A 68 -20.73 0.36 -22.55
CA THR A 68 -22.12 -0.07 -22.76
C THR A 68 -23.05 0.32 -21.61
N LEU A 69 -22.50 0.63 -20.43
CA LEU A 69 -23.29 1.05 -19.28
C LEU A 69 -23.76 2.51 -19.42
N PRO A 70 -24.97 2.84 -18.96
CA PRO A 70 -25.44 4.23 -18.89
C PRO A 70 -24.56 5.03 -17.91
N LYS A 71 -24.41 6.33 -18.19
CA LYS A 71 -23.50 7.22 -17.44
C LYS A 71 -23.83 7.27 -15.93
N GLU A 72 -25.08 7.04 -15.52
CA GLU A 72 -25.45 7.00 -14.10
C GLU A 72 -24.90 5.76 -13.37
N GLN A 73 -24.68 4.65 -14.08
CA GLN A 73 -24.23 3.37 -13.51
C GLN A 73 -22.71 3.17 -13.59
N LEU A 74 -21.98 4.13 -14.16
CA LEU A 74 -20.54 4.06 -14.24
C LEU A 74 -19.93 4.16 -12.82
N PRO A 75 -19.08 3.21 -12.40
CA PRO A 75 -18.40 3.30 -11.13
C PRO A 75 -17.55 4.57 -11.06
N LYS A 76 -17.80 5.39 -10.03
CA LYS A 76 -17.12 6.69 -9.82
C LYS A 76 -15.89 6.53 -8.94
N SER A 77 -15.89 5.50 -8.09
CA SER A 77 -14.78 5.14 -7.21
C SER A 77 -14.27 3.72 -7.50
N ILE A 78 -13.03 3.47 -7.07
CA ILE A 78 -12.38 2.16 -7.08
C ILE A 78 -13.18 1.15 -6.25
N ILE A 79 -13.76 1.62 -5.15
CA ILE A 79 -14.61 0.81 -4.28
C ILE A 79 -15.89 0.41 -5.02
N ASP A 80 -16.52 1.36 -5.73
CA ASP A 80 -17.72 1.09 -6.53
C ASP A 80 -17.42 0.07 -7.63
N MET A 81 -16.26 0.19 -8.28
CA MET A 81 -15.79 -0.77 -9.29
C MET A 81 -15.60 -2.17 -8.69
N CYS A 82 -15.07 -2.29 -7.47
CA CYS A 82 -14.93 -3.59 -6.81
C CYS A 82 -16.30 -4.17 -6.39
N VAL A 83 -17.24 -3.32 -6.00
CA VAL A 83 -18.60 -3.75 -5.66
C VAL A 83 -19.33 -4.25 -6.90
N THR A 84 -19.23 -3.55 -8.04
CA THR A 84 -19.80 -4.04 -9.31
C THR A 84 -19.14 -5.34 -9.76
N PHE A 85 -17.82 -5.47 -9.62
CA PHE A 85 -17.12 -6.73 -9.90
C PHE A 85 -17.68 -7.93 -9.13
N LYS A 86 -17.98 -7.72 -7.83
CA LYS A 86 -18.58 -8.75 -6.98
C LYS A 86 -20.04 -9.05 -7.32
N ASN A 87 -20.82 -8.01 -7.56
CA ASN A 87 -22.26 -8.16 -7.82
C ASN A 87 -22.53 -8.84 -9.18
N GLU A 88 -21.73 -8.53 -10.19
CA GLU A 88 -21.87 -9.07 -11.54
C GLU A 88 -21.16 -10.42 -11.73
N GLY A 89 -20.44 -10.92 -10.72
CA GLY A 89 -19.71 -12.19 -10.79
C GLY A 89 -18.51 -12.15 -11.75
N PHE A 90 -17.90 -10.98 -11.95
CA PHE A 90 -16.77 -10.80 -12.86
C PHE A 90 -15.43 -11.33 -12.33
N GLU A 91 -15.39 -11.85 -11.10
CA GLU A 91 -14.17 -12.39 -10.49
C GLU A 91 -13.57 -13.53 -11.32
N ASP A 92 -14.42 -14.39 -11.90
CA ASP A 92 -13.98 -15.51 -12.75
C ASP A 92 -13.73 -15.08 -14.21
N ILE A 93 -14.52 -14.14 -14.71
CA ILE A 93 -14.47 -13.69 -16.12
C ILE A 93 -13.26 -12.78 -16.38
N TYR A 94 -12.94 -11.89 -15.44
CA TYR A 94 -11.86 -10.91 -15.56
C TYR A 94 -10.87 -11.06 -14.38
N SER A 95 -10.32 -12.26 -14.25
CA SER A 95 -9.42 -12.63 -13.16
C SER A 95 -8.22 -11.69 -13.03
N TYR A 96 -7.60 -11.27 -14.13
CA TYR A 96 -6.42 -10.39 -14.06
C TYR A 96 -6.80 -8.95 -13.71
N VAL A 97 -7.96 -8.46 -14.15
CA VAL A 97 -8.47 -7.14 -13.74
C VAL A 97 -8.81 -7.15 -12.24
N ASN A 98 -9.40 -8.24 -11.73
CA ASN A 98 -9.63 -8.43 -10.30
C ASN A 98 -8.33 -8.43 -9.49
N ILE A 99 -7.29 -9.12 -9.98
CA ILE A 99 -5.96 -9.11 -9.35
C ILE A 99 -5.39 -7.69 -9.31
N ALA A 100 -5.46 -6.94 -10.41
CA ALA A 100 -4.99 -5.55 -10.47
C ALA A 100 -5.75 -4.64 -9.49
N LEU A 101 -7.08 -4.78 -9.40
CA LEU A 101 -7.92 -4.06 -8.43
C LEU A 101 -7.52 -4.36 -6.99
N ARG A 102 -7.28 -5.63 -6.67
CA ARG A 102 -6.84 -6.06 -5.33
C ARG A 102 -5.44 -5.57 -4.99
N MET A 103 -4.50 -5.66 -5.93
CA MET A 103 -3.15 -5.10 -5.75
C MET A 103 -3.22 -3.61 -5.40
N TYR A 104 -4.05 -2.86 -6.13
CA TYR A 104 -4.27 -1.43 -5.86
C TYR A 104 -4.84 -1.18 -4.46
N LEU A 105 -5.89 -1.88 -4.06
CA LEU A 105 -6.55 -1.69 -2.77
C LEU A 105 -5.70 -2.14 -1.57
N CYS A 106 -4.87 -3.17 -1.75
CA CYS A 106 -4.01 -3.68 -0.68
C CYS A 106 -2.76 -2.82 -0.45
N CYS A 107 -2.32 -2.03 -1.43
CA CYS A 107 -1.19 -1.11 -1.29
C CYS A 107 -1.35 -0.12 -0.11
N PRO A 108 -2.43 0.67 0.02
CA PRO A 108 -2.60 1.58 1.15
C PRO A 108 -2.87 0.86 2.48
N VAL A 109 -3.57 -0.28 2.47
CA VAL A 109 -3.93 -1.04 3.69
C VAL A 109 -2.71 -1.66 4.37
N SER A 110 -1.76 -2.19 3.57
CA SER A 110 -0.51 -2.74 4.10
C SER A 110 0.40 -1.68 4.72
N ASN A 111 0.35 -0.42 4.23
CA ASN A 111 1.09 0.71 4.79
C ASN A 111 0.58 1.09 6.17
N CYS A 112 -0.75 1.24 6.36
CA CYS A 112 -1.32 1.57 7.66
C CYS A 112 -0.96 0.50 8.72
N SER A 113 -1.03 -0.78 8.36
CA SER A 113 -0.68 -1.90 9.24
C SER A 113 0.80 -1.89 9.62
N SER A 114 1.67 -1.58 8.65
CA SER A 114 3.11 -1.44 8.89
C SER A 114 3.42 -0.25 9.79
N GLU A 115 2.85 0.92 9.52
CA GLU A 115 3.01 2.14 10.33
C GLU A 115 2.50 1.95 11.76
N GLN A 116 1.35 1.27 11.93
CA GLN A 116 0.81 0.89 13.23
C GLN A 116 1.80 0.02 14.02
N SER A 117 2.36 -1.01 13.37
CA SER A 117 3.35 -1.92 13.98
C SER A 117 4.64 -1.18 14.38
N PHE A 118 5.16 -0.31 13.50
CA PHE A 118 6.34 0.49 13.81
C PHE A 118 6.09 1.54 14.89
N SER A 119 4.89 2.13 14.93
CA SER A 119 4.50 3.07 15.98
C SER A 119 4.44 2.38 17.35
N ALA A 120 3.88 1.16 17.42
CA ALA A 120 3.88 0.34 18.62
C ALA A 120 5.32 0.03 19.11
N LEU A 121 6.20 -0.42 18.20
CA LEU A 121 7.62 -0.67 18.53
C LEU A 121 8.34 0.60 19.00
N LYS A 122 8.08 1.74 18.37
CA LYS A 122 8.63 3.04 18.76
C LYS A 122 8.20 3.40 20.18
N ARG A 123 6.93 3.17 20.54
CA ARG A 123 6.42 3.39 21.91
C ARG A 123 7.10 2.48 22.92
N ILE A 124 7.21 1.17 22.64
CA ILE A 124 7.88 0.20 23.54
C ILE A 124 9.35 0.60 23.76
N ARG A 125 10.07 0.92 22.69
CA ARG A 125 11.47 1.32 22.76
C ARG A 125 11.67 2.60 23.60
N SER A 126 10.81 3.59 23.40
CA SER A 126 10.85 4.83 24.19
C SER A 126 10.56 4.57 25.67
N TYR A 127 9.58 3.72 25.99
CA TYR A 127 9.24 3.35 27.36
C TYR A 127 10.40 2.63 28.08
N LEU A 128 11.02 1.65 27.43
CA LEU A 128 12.17 0.93 28.02
C LEU A 128 13.37 1.86 28.23
N ARG A 129 13.61 2.78 27.29
CA ARG A 129 14.70 3.75 27.40
C ARG A 129 14.46 4.77 28.52
N SER A 130 13.23 5.25 28.71
CA SER A 130 12.92 6.15 29.83
C SER A 130 13.07 5.44 31.17
N ARG A 131 12.52 4.22 31.31
CA ARG A 131 12.65 3.39 32.52
C ARG A 131 14.10 3.13 32.93
N MET A 132 14.95 2.69 31.99
CA MET A 132 16.38 2.48 32.27
C MET A 132 17.09 3.76 32.71
N THR A 133 16.71 4.92 32.17
CA THR A 133 17.31 6.20 32.52
C THR A 133 16.87 6.63 33.93
N ASP A 134 15.58 6.46 34.25
CA ASP A 134 15.01 6.76 35.57
C ASP A 134 15.62 5.89 36.67
N GLU A 135 15.77 4.58 36.44
CA GLU A 135 16.39 3.65 37.40
C GLU A 135 17.88 3.98 37.65
N ARG A 136 18.62 4.30 36.58
CA ARG A 136 20.03 4.72 36.71
C ARG A 136 20.16 6.04 37.48
N LEU A 137 19.29 7.02 37.20
CA LEU A 137 19.30 8.30 37.92
C LEU A 137 18.96 8.11 39.40
N ASN A 138 17.94 7.29 39.72
CA ASN A 138 17.55 7.01 41.09
C ASN A 138 18.65 6.27 41.88
N SER A 139 19.30 5.27 41.28
CA SER A 139 20.39 4.54 41.94
C SER A 139 21.62 5.42 42.20
N ILE A 140 21.99 6.30 41.26
CA ILE A 140 23.08 7.27 41.44
C ILE A 140 22.72 8.28 42.55
N LYS A 141 21.49 8.82 42.54
CA LYS A 141 21.00 9.74 43.58
C LYS A 141 21.06 9.09 44.96
N HIS A 142 20.67 7.82 45.07
CA HIS A 142 20.75 7.06 46.31
C HIS A 142 22.21 6.87 46.76
N ARG A 143 23.12 6.44 45.88
CA ARG A 143 24.55 6.29 46.22
C ARG A 143 25.19 7.60 46.67
N ILE A 144 24.95 8.71 45.96
CA ILE A 144 25.47 10.03 46.36
C ILE A 144 24.96 10.43 47.75
N ARG A 145 23.68 10.16 48.05
CA ARG A 145 23.10 10.43 49.38
C ARG A 145 23.75 9.59 50.48
N TYR A 146 24.04 8.31 50.21
CA TYR A 146 24.76 7.44 51.15
C TYR A 146 26.19 7.93 51.41
N TYR A 147 26.94 8.27 50.36
CA TYR A 147 28.30 8.80 50.52
C TYR A 147 28.34 10.15 51.23
N LYS A 148 27.35 11.03 51.01
CA LYS A 148 27.23 12.29 51.78
C LYS A 148 26.87 12.06 53.25
N ARG A 149 26.15 10.98 53.58
CA ARG A 149 25.73 10.65 54.95
C ARG A 149 26.83 9.99 55.79
N PHE A 150 27.80 9.33 55.16
CA PHE A 150 28.95 8.69 55.82
C PHE A 150 30.21 9.57 55.88
N ARG A 151 30.16 10.80 55.34
CA ARG A 151 31.28 11.75 55.33
C ARG A 151 31.09 12.92 56.31
N LEU A 152 30.15 12.78 57.25
CA LEU A 152 29.94 13.59 58.45
C LEU A 152 30.12 12.66 59.65
#